data_AF-A0A3G9H5T0-F1
#
_entry.id   AF-A0A3G9H5T0-F1
#
_cell.length_a   1.000
_cell.length_b   1.000
_cell.length_c   1.000
_cell.angle_alpha   90.00
_cell.angle_beta   90.00
_cell.angle_gamma   90.00
#
_symmetry.space_group_name_H-M   'P 1'
#
loop_
_entity.id
_entity.type
_entity.pdbx_description
1 polymer ?
#
loop_
_entity_poly.entity_id
_entity_poly.type
_entity_poly.pdbx_seq_one_letter_code
_entity_poly.pdbx_strand_id
1 'polypeptide(L)'
;MKKMVFSLGLVISLSVAGQPNTPMTPEQKALQKTMKTFAKGLSRIQHGILYNDRVELLAGVRMIKRTEEGFLTRHGEVLKKYMPENPKFAVSLAKLSEKNIERYIRMMRSDIFSKQDFSRITAGYTHIMQECVGCHQKLRKWKW
;
A
#
# COMPACT_ATOMS: atom_id res chain seq x y z
N MET A 1 29.25 -24.33 60.43
CA MET A 1 29.26 -22.93 59.95
C MET A 1 28.43 -22.84 58.68
N LYS A 2 27.23 -22.24 58.75
CA LYS A 2 26.35 -22.00 57.59
C LYS A 2 26.93 -20.87 56.75
N LYS A 3 27.16 -21.06 55.46
CA LYS A 3 27.37 -19.96 54.51
C LYS A 3 26.24 -19.99 53.49
N MET A 4 25.28 -19.10 53.70
CA MET A 4 24.36 -18.62 52.68
C MET A 4 25.17 -17.91 51.60
N VAL A 5 24.99 -18.29 50.34
CA VAL A 5 25.32 -17.40 49.22
C VAL A 5 24.09 -17.35 48.32
N PHE A 6 23.49 -16.17 48.29
CA PHE A 6 22.36 -15.78 47.48
C PHE A 6 22.80 -15.61 46.01
N SER A 7 22.00 -16.19 45.10
CA SER A 7 21.61 -15.68 43.77
C SER A 7 22.65 -14.95 42.89
N LEU A 8 22.88 -15.49 41.70
CA LEU A 8 23.06 -14.67 40.49
C LEU A 8 22.22 -15.29 39.36
N GLY A 9 20.99 -14.80 39.22
CA GLY A 9 20.15 -15.10 38.06
C GLY A 9 20.71 -14.38 36.84
N LEU A 10 21.25 -15.13 35.89
CA LEU A 10 21.67 -14.62 34.60
C LEU A 10 20.42 -14.42 33.72
N VAL A 11 19.78 -13.26 33.87
CA VAL A 11 18.75 -12.81 32.91
C VAL A 11 19.51 -12.36 31.66
N ILE A 12 19.57 -13.24 30.66
CA ILE A 12 20.00 -12.88 29.31
C ILE A 12 18.88 -12.02 28.72
N SER A 13 18.98 -10.71 28.95
CA SER A 13 18.18 -9.71 28.25
C SER A 13 18.55 -9.76 26.77
N LEU A 14 17.75 -10.47 25.97
CA LEU A 14 17.76 -10.35 24.51
C LEU A 14 17.28 -8.94 24.16
N SER A 15 18.20 -7.98 24.23
CA SER A 15 18.03 -6.67 23.63
C SER A 15 17.95 -6.88 22.12
N VAL A 16 16.73 -7.00 21.59
CA VAL A 16 16.46 -6.69 20.19
C VAL A 16 16.93 -5.26 20.01
N ALA A 17 18.15 -5.10 19.50
CA ALA A 17 18.68 -3.82 19.10
C ALA A 17 17.76 -3.30 18.00
N GLY A 18 16.78 -2.49 18.38
CA GLY A 18 16.01 -1.69 17.46
C GLY A 18 17.00 -0.89 16.64
N GLN A 19 17.07 -1.18 15.34
CA GLN A 19 17.85 -0.37 14.41
C GLN A 19 17.44 1.09 14.63
N PRO A 20 18.37 2.05 14.67
CA PRO A 20 18.03 3.45 14.85
C PRO A 20 17.07 3.86 13.73
N ASN A 21 15.84 4.21 14.11
CA ASN A 21 14.83 4.70 13.18
C ASN A 21 15.34 6.02 12.61
N THR A 22 16.02 5.97 11.47
CA THR A 22 16.40 7.18 10.74
C THR A 22 15.11 7.96 10.44
N PRO A 23 15.02 9.24 10.81
CA PRO A 23 13.83 10.04 10.54
C PRO A 23 13.51 10.03 9.05
N MET A 24 12.24 9.78 8.69
CA MET A 24 11.81 9.84 7.29
C MET A 24 12.05 11.22 6.70
N THR A 25 12.58 11.27 5.47
CA THR A 25 12.67 12.51 4.70
C THR A 25 11.27 13.06 4.37
N PRO A 26 11.13 14.36 4.06
CA PRO A 26 9.84 14.93 3.63
C PRO A 26 9.19 14.16 2.48
N GLU A 27 9.99 13.70 1.50
CA GLU A 27 9.49 12.98 0.33
C GLU A 27 9.03 11.55 0.68
N GLN A 28 9.71 10.89 1.63
CA GLN A 28 9.27 9.60 2.18
C GLN A 28 7.94 9.75 2.94
N LYS A 29 7.79 10.82 3.74
CA LYS A 29 6.53 11.15 4.42
C LYS A 29 5.40 11.40 3.42
N ALA A 30 5.70 12.12 2.33
CA ALA A 30 4.75 12.39 1.25
C ALA A 30 4.31 11.09 0.56
N LEU A 31 5.25 10.21 0.20
CA LEU A 31 4.92 8.89 -0.37
C LEU A 31 4.08 8.05 0.61
N GLN A 32 4.45 8.03 1.89
CA GLN A 32 3.67 7.30 2.91
C GLN A 32 2.24 7.84 3.01
N LYS A 33 2.06 9.17 2.99
CA LYS A 33 0.73 9.80 3.00
C LYS A 33 -0.09 9.40 1.78
N THR A 34 0.51 9.41 0.59
CA THR A 34 -0.13 8.96 -0.66
C THR A 34 -0.55 7.49 -0.58
N MET A 35 0.33 6.60 -0.10
CA MET A 35 -0.01 5.18 0.11
C MET A 35 -1.14 4.98 1.14
N LYS A 36 -1.16 5.76 2.21
CA LYS A 36 -2.28 5.75 3.18
C LYS A 36 -3.60 6.17 2.55
N THR A 37 -3.58 7.12 1.61
CA THR A 37 -4.79 7.52 0.88
C THR A 37 -5.29 6.42 -0.04
N PHE A 38 -4.41 5.71 -0.76
CA PHE A 38 -4.81 4.51 -1.53
C PHE A 38 -5.45 3.46 -0.63
N ALA A 39 -4.82 3.12 0.50
CA ALA A 39 -5.35 2.13 1.44
C ALA A 39 -6.75 2.52 1.97
N LYS A 40 -6.96 3.79 2.32
CA LYS A 40 -8.28 4.31 2.71
C LYS A 40 -9.30 4.19 1.58
N GLY A 41 -8.91 4.51 0.34
CA GLY A 41 -9.78 4.38 -0.83
C GLY A 41 -10.22 2.92 -1.07
N LEU A 42 -9.27 1.98 -0.97
CA LEU A 42 -9.54 0.54 -1.09
C LEU A 42 -10.46 0.03 0.01
N SER A 43 -10.24 0.44 1.26
CA SER A 43 -11.11 0.07 2.39
C SER A 43 -12.55 0.57 2.18
N ARG A 44 -12.72 1.81 1.69
CA ARG A 44 -14.05 2.34 1.36
C ARG A 44 -14.73 1.56 0.23
N ILE A 45 -14.00 1.20 -0.83
CA ILE A 45 -14.55 0.37 -1.91
C ILE A 45 -14.97 -1.00 -1.36
N GLN A 46 -14.13 -1.64 -0.54
CA GLN A 46 -14.45 -2.92 0.07
C GLN A 46 -15.72 -2.84 0.93
N HIS A 47 -15.83 -1.83 1.80
CA HIS A 47 -17.05 -1.61 2.58
C HIS A 47 -18.26 -1.37 1.67
N GLY A 48 -18.11 -0.55 0.64
CA GLY A 48 -19.16 -0.30 -0.34
C GLY A 48 -19.64 -1.55 -1.07
N ILE A 49 -18.73 -2.49 -1.38
CA ILE A 49 -19.09 -3.80 -1.95
C ILE A 49 -19.88 -4.62 -0.93
N LEU A 50 -19.38 -4.75 0.30
CA LEU A 50 -19.97 -5.65 1.32
C LEU A 50 -21.36 -5.21 1.79
N TYR A 51 -21.62 -3.90 1.81
CA TYR A 51 -22.89 -3.32 2.27
C TYR A 51 -23.78 -2.80 1.14
N ASN A 52 -23.42 -3.04 -0.11
CA ASN A 52 -24.06 -2.45 -1.29
C ASN A 52 -24.17 -0.91 -1.21
N ASP A 53 -23.20 -0.26 -0.56
CA ASP A 53 -23.19 1.19 -0.33
C ASP A 53 -22.48 1.92 -1.48
N ARG A 54 -23.30 2.51 -2.34
CA ARG A 54 -22.85 3.30 -3.50
C ARG A 54 -22.11 4.58 -3.10
N VAL A 55 -22.43 5.19 -1.96
CA VAL A 55 -21.76 6.41 -1.49
C VAL A 55 -20.32 6.06 -1.11
N GLU A 56 -20.11 4.97 -0.37
CA GLU A 56 -18.79 4.47 -0.02
C GLU A 56 -17.98 4.04 -1.25
N LEU A 57 -18.60 3.33 -2.20
CA LEU A 57 -17.97 2.98 -3.48
C LEU A 57 -17.44 4.22 -4.21
N LEU A 58 -18.29 5.23 -4.39
CA LEU A 58 -17.90 6.44 -5.11
C LEU A 58 -16.88 7.28 -4.33
N ALA A 59 -16.95 7.29 -2.99
CA ALA A 59 -15.96 7.94 -2.15
C ALA A 59 -14.58 7.30 -2.32
N GLY A 60 -14.50 5.97 -2.26
CA GLY A 60 -13.26 5.23 -2.46
C GLY A 60 -12.68 5.40 -3.87
N VAL A 61 -13.53 5.30 -4.92
CA VAL A 61 -13.14 5.55 -6.31
C VAL A 61 -12.54 6.96 -6.50
N ARG A 62 -13.15 7.99 -5.90
CA ARG A 62 -12.62 9.37 -5.96
C ARG A 62 -11.28 9.50 -5.27
N MET A 63 -11.09 8.82 -4.13
CA MET A 63 -9.82 8.86 -3.39
C MET A 63 -8.70 8.24 -4.21
N ILE A 64 -8.92 7.07 -4.81
CA ILE A 64 -7.92 6.40 -5.65
C ILE A 64 -7.62 7.26 -6.88
N LYS A 65 -8.65 7.74 -7.59
CA LYS A 65 -8.47 8.57 -8.79
C LYS A 65 -7.65 9.85 -8.56
N ARG A 66 -7.89 10.55 -7.46
CA ARG A 66 -7.12 11.77 -7.14
C ARG A 66 -5.68 11.45 -6.72
N THR A 67 -5.46 10.26 -6.18
CA THR A 67 -4.16 9.86 -5.65
C THR A 67 -3.26 9.28 -6.74
N GLU A 68 -3.84 8.56 -7.71
CA GLU A 68 -3.11 8.00 -8.85
C GLU A 68 -2.60 9.09 -9.79
N GLU A 69 -3.38 10.14 -10.06
CA GLU A 69 -3.00 11.20 -11.00
C GLU A 69 -1.64 11.82 -10.64
N GLY A 70 -0.62 11.64 -11.48
CA GLY A 70 0.71 12.20 -11.28
C GLY A 70 1.51 11.54 -10.15
N PHE A 71 1.15 10.31 -9.76
CA PHE A 71 1.80 9.56 -8.69
C PHE A 71 3.31 9.48 -8.90
N LEU A 72 3.74 9.13 -10.12
CA LEU A 72 5.16 9.01 -10.44
C LEU A 72 5.89 10.33 -10.54
N THR A 73 5.21 11.38 -11.02
CA THR A 73 5.78 12.74 -11.01
C THR A 73 6.11 13.16 -9.58
N ARG A 74 5.26 12.81 -8.60
CA ARG A 74 5.47 13.15 -7.19
C ARG A 74 6.44 12.23 -6.44
N HIS A 75 6.54 10.96 -6.82
CA HIS A 75 7.20 9.95 -5.98
C HIS A 75 8.24 9.07 -6.68
N GLY A 76 8.45 9.23 -8.00
CA GLY A 76 9.33 8.38 -8.79
C GLY A 76 10.77 8.31 -8.26
N GLU A 77 11.36 9.45 -7.86
CA GLU A 77 12.73 9.49 -7.32
C GLU A 77 12.85 8.79 -5.96
N VAL A 78 11.85 8.93 -5.09
CA VAL A 78 11.82 8.23 -3.80
C VAL A 78 11.69 6.72 -4.00
N LEU A 79 10.88 6.29 -4.98
CA LEU A 79 10.71 4.88 -5.30
C LEU A 79 12.00 4.21 -5.75
N LYS A 80 12.91 4.95 -6.43
CA LYS A 80 14.22 4.41 -6.85
C LYS A 80 15.07 3.89 -5.70
N LYS A 81 14.95 4.48 -4.51
CA LYS A 81 15.72 4.12 -3.32
C LYS A 81 15.33 2.76 -2.72
N TYR A 82 14.16 2.24 -3.05
CA TYR A 82 13.65 0.98 -2.50
C TYR A 82 13.85 -0.21 -3.46
N MET A 83 14.59 -0.06 -4.54
CA MET A 83 14.67 -1.05 -5.62
C MET A 83 15.81 -2.07 -5.44
N PRO A 84 15.64 -3.32 -5.89
CA PRO A 84 16.76 -4.24 -6.12
C PRO A 84 17.53 -3.81 -7.38
N GLU A 85 18.77 -3.32 -7.24
CA GLU A 85 19.85 -3.16 -8.24
C GLU A 85 19.58 -2.53 -9.64
N ASN A 86 18.33 -2.37 -10.11
CA ASN A 86 17.98 -1.83 -11.42
C ASN A 86 16.83 -0.80 -11.35
N PRO A 87 17.12 0.50 -11.55
CA PRO A 87 16.14 1.57 -11.42
C PRO A 87 15.13 1.69 -12.57
N LYS A 88 15.43 1.17 -13.77
CA LYS A 88 14.55 1.31 -14.95
C LYS A 88 13.31 0.42 -14.85
N PHE A 89 13.47 -0.80 -14.34
CA PHE A 89 12.40 -1.77 -14.21
C PHE A 89 11.24 -1.25 -13.35
N ALA A 90 11.56 -0.63 -12.22
CA ALA A 90 10.56 -0.30 -11.23
C ALA A 90 9.83 1.03 -11.50
N VAL A 91 10.46 1.97 -12.20
CA VAL A 91 9.73 3.10 -12.80
C VAL A 91 8.73 2.59 -13.84
N SER A 92 9.14 1.67 -14.71
CA SER A 92 8.23 1.06 -15.70
C SER A 92 7.10 0.25 -15.06
N LEU A 93 7.41 -0.54 -14.02
CA LEU A 93 6.42 -1.29 -13.25
C LEU A 93 5.40 -0.37 -12.59
N ALA A 94 5.86 0.71 -11.98
CA ALA A 94 4.97 1.66 -11.32
C ALA A 94 4.13 2.44 -12.34
N LYS A 95 4.67 2.75 -13.54
CA LYS A 95 3.89 3.32 -14.67
C LYS A 95 2.79 2.39 -15.12
N LEU A 96 3.12 1.11 -15.27
CA LEU A 96 2.16 0.10 -15.67
C LEU A 96 1.06 -0.06 -14.61
N SER A 97 1.45 -0.12 -13.33
CA SER A 97 0.52 -0.23 -12.21
C SER A 97 -0.42 0.98 -12.15
N GLU A 98 0.11 2.20 -12.25
CA GLU A 98 -0.68 3.45 -12.28
C GLU A 98 -1.70 3.42 -13.43
N LYS A 99 -1.27 3.09 -14.65
CA LYS A 99 -2.15 3.00 -15.83
C LYS A 99 -3.24 1.95 -15.67
N ASN A 100 -2.91 0.81 -15.08
CA ASN A 100 -3.87 -0.28 -14.87
C ASN A 100 -4.88 0.09 -13.79
N ILE A 101 -4.45 0.65 -12.66
CA ILE A 101 -5.34 1.14 -11.60
C ILE A 101 -6.30 2.18 -12.18
N GLU A 102 -5.80 3.14 -12.96
CA GLU A 102 -6.63 4.18 -13.59
C GLU A 102 -7.70 3.57 -14.51
N ARG A 103 -7.31 2.56 -15.31
CA ARG A 103 -8.23 1.81 -16.17
C ARG A 103 -9.32 1.12 -15.35
N TYR A 104 -8.96 0.37 -14.31
CA TYR A 104 -9.92 -0.36 -13.48
C TYR A 104 -10.83 0.57 -12.69
N ILE A 105 -10.33 1.72 -12.24
CA ILE A 105 -11.11 2.77 -11.60
C ILE A 105 -12.15 3.37 -12.56
N ARG A 106 -11.79 3.63 -13.82
CA ARG A 106 -12.75 4.08 -14.84
C ARG A 106 -13.84 3.05 -15.11
N MET A 107 -13.46 1.78 -15.25
CA MET A 107 -14.40 0.67 -15.47
C MET A 107 -15.34 0.50 -14.27
N MET A 108 -14.79 0.42 -13.06
CA MET A 108 -15.56 0.32 -11.82
C MET A 108 -16.54 1.48 -11.68
N ARG A 109 -16.11 2.72 -11.97
CA ARG A 109 -17.00 3.88 -11.96
C ARG A 109 -18.17 3.67 -12.94
N SER A 110 -17.89 3.23 -14.17
CA SER A 110 -18.96 2.93 -15.14
C SER A 110 -19.93 1.88 -14.61
N ASP A 111 -19.44 0.80 -14.00
CA ASP A 111 -20.28 -0.27 -13.45
C ASP A 111 -21.14 0.21 -12.26
N ILE A 112 -20.61 1.09 -11.40
CA ILE A 112 -21.35 1.74 -10.30
C ILE A 112 -22.49 2.64 -10.80
N PHE A 113 -22.27 3.37 -11.90
CA PHE A 113 -23.26 4.33 -12.41
C PHE A 113 -24.30 3.69 -13.32
N SER A 114 -23.91 2.75 -14.18
CA SER A 114 -24.75 2.26 -15.27
C SER A 114 -25.45 0.94 -15.00
N LYS A 115 -24.84 0.05 -14.20
CA LYS A 115 -25.28 -1.34 -14.08
C LYS A 115 -25.58 -1.77 -12.65
N GLN A 116 -24.96 -1.11 -11.66
CA GLN A 116 -24.98 -1.54 -10.26
C GLN A 116 -24.61 -3.03 -10.11
N ASP A 117 -23.72 -3.50 -11.00
CA ASP A 117 -23.29 -4.89 -11.07
C ASP A 117 -22.16 -5.10 -10.06
N PHE A 118 -22.54 -5.48 -8.84
CA PHE A 118 -21.60 -5.67 -7.72
C PHE A 118 -20.58 -6.78 -7.99
N SER A 119 -20.89 -7.77 -8.84
CA SER A 119 -19.92 -8.78 -9.25
C SER A 119 -18.80 -8.16 -10.09
N ARG A 120 -19.14 -7.32 -11.08
CA ARG A 120 -18.13 -6.61 -11.90
C ARG A 120 -17.38 -5.54 -11.10
N ILE A 121 -18.04 -4.85 -10.19
CA ILE A 121 -17.40 -3.92 -9.25
C ILE A 121 -16.38 -4.66 -8.39
N THR A 122 -16.72 -5.84 -7.87
CA THR A 122 -15.83 -6.69 -7.08
C THR A 122 -14.63 -7.15 -7.90
N ALA A 123 -14.84 -7.60 -9.14
CA ALA A 123 -13.73 -7.97 -10.04
C ALA A 123 -12.78 -6.78 -10.29
N GLY A 124 -13.33 -5.58 -10.52
CA GLY A 124 -12.54 -4.35 -10.63
C GLY A 124 -11.72 -4.04 -9.38
N TYR A 125 -12.30 -4.25 -8.19
CA TYR A 125 -11.59 -4.07 -6.91
C TYR A 125 -10.42 -5.05 -6.78
N THR A 126 -10.64 -6.33 -7.09
CA THR A 126 -9.58 -7.36 -7.06
C THR A 126 -8.45 -7.02 -8.02
N HIS A 127 -8.75 -6.54 -9.23
CA HIS A 127 -7.72 -6.12 -10.17
C HIS A 127 -6.87 -4.95 -9.66
N ILE A 128 -7.50 -3.95 -9.02
CA ILE A 128 -6.74 -2.85 -8.39
C ILE A 128 -5.84 -3.41 -7.28
N MET A 129 -6.36 -4.30 -6.43
CA MET A 129 -5.58 -4.93 -5.37
C MET A 129 -4.38 -5.72 -5.91
N GLN A 130 -4.54 -6.43 -7.03
CA GLN A 130 -3.45 -7.15 -7.70
C GLN A 130 -2.33 -6.21 -8.15
N GLU A 131 -2.64 -5.03 -8.69
CA GLU A 131 -1.64 -4.03 -9.04
C GLU A 131 -0.89 -3.51 -7.81
N CYS A 132 -1.62 -3.22 -6.73
CA CYS A 132 -1.02 -2.77 -5.47
C CYS A 132 -0.07 -3.82 -4.88
N VAL A 133 -0.53 -5.06 -4.76
CA VAL A 133 0.25 -6.17 -4.18
C VAL A 133 1.42 -6.53 -5.09
N GLY A 134 1.20 -6.62 -6.40
CA GLY A 134 2.23 -6.98 -7.37
C GLY A 134 3.38 -5.97 -7.39
N CYS A 135 3.07 -4.68 -7.30
CA CYS A 135 4.08 -3.63 -7.13
C CYS A 135 4.83 -3.80 -5.81
N HIS A 136 4.12 -3.99 -4.69
CA HIS A 136 4.75 -4.18 -3.38
C HIS A 136 5.66 -5.40 -3.29
N GLN A 137 5.26 -6.55 -3.83
CA GLN A 137 6.07 -7.77 -3.83
C GLN A 137 7.40 -7.57 -4.57
N LYS A 138 7.34 -6.94 -5.74
CA LYS A 138 8.53 -6.71 -6.58
C LYS A 138 9.48 -5.66 -6.00
N LEU A 139 8.94 -4.65 -5.30
CA LEU A 139 9.75 -3.53 -4.79
C LEU A 139 10.19 -3.72 -3.33
N ARG A 140 9.36 -4.26 -2.45
CA ARG A 140 9.63 -4.23 -1.00
C ARG A 140 10.47 -5.40 -0.48
N LYS A 141 10.87 -6.34 -1.34
CA LYS A 141 11.64 -7.54 -0.97
C LYS A 141 11.12 -8.20 0.31
N TRP A 142 9.80 -8.29 0.49
CA TRP A 142 9.23 -9.00 1.63
C TRP A 142 9.65 -10.46 1.52
N LYS A 143 10.68 -10.84 2.26
CA LYS A 143 11.09 -12.24 2.45
C LYS A 143 10.08 -12.83 3.43
N TRP A 144 9.21 -13.68 2.93
CA TRP A 144 8.33 -14.51 3.73
C TRP A 144 9.11 -15.74 4.19
#